data_AF-A0A7R9JH96-F1
#
_entry.id   AF-A0A7R9JH96-F1
#
_cell.length_a   1.000
_cell.length_b   1.000
_cell.length_c   1.000
_cell.angle_alpha   90.00
_cell.angle_beta   90.00
_cell.angle_gamma   90.00
#
_symmetry.space_group_name_H-M   'P 1'
#
loop_
_entity.id
_entity.type
_entity.pdbx_description
1 polymer ?
#
loop_
_entity_poly.entity_id
_entity_poly.type
_entity_poly.pdbx_seq_one_letter_code
_entity_poly.pdbx_strand_id
1 'polypeptide(L)'
;MLRIPLLRTASLPNLSLLLRGTATSVTEKIEVFIDDKSVLVDPGTTVLQAAALVGVEIPRFCYHERLSVAGNCRMCLVEVEKSPKVRF
;
A
#
# COMPACT_ATOMS: atom_id res chain seq x y z
N MET A 1 -28.11 51.11 -34.14
CA MET A 1 -26.81 50.40 -34.15
C MET A 1 -26.80 49.42 -32.99
N LEU A 2 -27.16 48.17 -33.30
CA LEU A 2 -27.34 47.07 -32.36
C LEU A 2 -25.98 46.51 -31.92
N ARG A 3 -25.78 46.31 -30.61
CA ARG A 3 -24.78 45.37 -30.06
C ARG A 3 -25.13 44.99 -28.62
N ILE A 4 -26.12 44.11 -28.49
CA ILE A 4 -26.39 43.35 -27.27
C ILE A 4 -25.49 42.10 -27.34
N PRO A 5 -24.54 41.89 -26.42
CA PRO A 5 -23.77 40.67 -26.41
C PRO A 5 -24.56 39.58 -25.66
N LEU A 6 -25.06 38.64 -26.44
CA LEU A 6 -25.10 37.20 -26.18
C LEU A 6 -25.18 36.78 -24.71
N LEU A 7 -26.40 36.57 -24.25
CA LEU A 7 -26.74 35.68 -23.13
C LEU A 7 -26.23 34.27 -23.48
N ARG A 8 -24.98 33.98 -23.11
CA ARG A 8 -24.37 32.65 -23.28
C ARG A 8 -24.94 31.76 -22.19
N THR A 9 -25.92 30.96 -22.59
CA THR A 9 -26.56 29.89 -21.84
C THR A 9 -25.53 28.95 -21.23
N ALA A 10 -25.18 29.18 -19.96
CA ALA A 10 -24.47 28.21 -19.14
C ALA A 10 -25.48 27.17 -18.66
N SER A 11 -25.79 26.21 -19.53
CA SER A 11 -26.34 24.92 -19.12
C SER A 11 -25.25 24.22 -18.31
N LEU A 12 -25.46 24.12 -16.99
CA LEU A 12 -24.69 23.26 -16.10
C LEU A 12 -25.40 21.91 -16.03
N PRO A 13 -24.95 20.85 -16.73
CA PRO A 13 -25.44 19.52 -16.42
C PRO A 13 -24.61 18.98 -15.25
N ASN A 14 -25.34 18.71 -14.16
CA ASN A 14 -25.10 17.63 -13.19
C ASN A 14 -23.81 17.66 -12.36
N LEU A 15 -23.92 18.42 -11.28
CA LEU A 15 -23.26 18.26 -9.99
C LEU A 15 -23.63 16.91 -9.33
N SER A 16 -23.18 15.77 -9.87
CA SER A 16 -23.34 14.45 -9.21
C SER A 16 -22.06 13.61 -9.13
N LEU A 17 -20.92 14.15 -9.55
CA LEU A 17 -19.65 13.41 -9.62
C LEU A 17 -18.67 13.69 -8.48
N LEU A 18 -19.13 14.21 -7.33
CA LEU A 18 -18.28 14.59 -6.20
C LEU A 18 -18.45 13.73 -4.93
N LEU A 19 -19.18 12.61 -5.02
CA LEU A 19 -19.14 11.56 -3.98
C LEU A 19 -18.68 10.23 -4.57
N ARG A 20 -17.41 10.15 -4.96
CA ARG A 20 -16.67 8.89 -4.79
C ARG A 20 -15.87 9.03 -3.52
N GLY A 21 -16.56 8.76 -2.40
CA GLY A 21 -15.89 8.38 -1.18
C GLY A 21 -15.01 7.18 -1.48
N THR A 22 -13.73 7.30 -1.20
CA THR A 22 -12.79 6.19 -1.23
C THR A 22 -13.27 5.16 -0.20
N ALA A 23 -13.77 4.05 -0.70
CA ALA A 23 -14.25 2.92 0.08
C ALA A 23 -13.16 2.47 1.07
N THR A 24 -13.53 2.44 2.33
CA THR A 24 -12.79 1.83 3.44
C THR A 24 -12.56 0.35 3.11
N SER A 25 -11.30 -0.06 2.99
CA SER A 25 -10.93 -1.41 2.56
C SER A 25 -11.23 -2.44 3.66
N VAL A 26 -11.94 -3.49 3.25
CA VAL A 26 -12.38 -4.64 4.03
C VAL A 26 -11.21 -5.31 4.75
N THR A 27 -11.39 -5.60 6.04
CA THR A 27 -10.44 -6.29 6.92
C THR A 27 -10.38 -7.78 6.57
N GLU A 28 -9.63 -8.16 5.53
CA GLU A 28 -9.24 -9.56 5.30
C GLU A 28 -7.80 -9.76 5.76
N LYS A 29 -7.62 -10.10 7.04
CA LYS A 29 -6.30 -10.41 7.59
C LYS A 29 -5.82 -11.77 7.09
N ILE A 30 -4.55 -11.86 6.73
CA ILE A 30 -3.88 -13.06 6.25
C ILE A 30 -3.04 -13.64 7.38
N GLU A 31 -3.16 -14.94 7.61
CA GLU A 31 -2.28 -15.66 8.53
C GLU A 31 -0.98 -16.05 7.83
N VAL A 32 0.16 -15.66 8.42
CA VAL A 32 1.50 -16.02 7.97
C VAL A 32 2.31 -16.59 9.13
N PHE A 33 3.30 -17.42 8.80
CA PHE A 33 4.19 -18.06 9.78
C PHE A 33 5.60 -17.48 9.64
N ILE A 34 6.18 -17.04 10.76
CA ILE A 34 7.54 -16.49 10.85
C ILE A 34 8.25 -17.20 11.99
N ASP A 35 9.33 -17.93 11.70
CA ASP A 35 10.09 -18.69 12.69
C ASP A 35 9.19 -19.53 13.62
N ASP A 36 8.29 -20.32 13.02
CA ASP A 36 7.28 -21.17 13.68
C ASP A 36 6.19 -20.43 14.49
N LYS A 37 6.15 -19.10 14.42
CA LYS A 37 5.12 -18.27 15.09
C LYS A 37 4.08 -17.79 14.08
N SER A 38 2.80 -17.99 14.37
CA SER A 38 1.70 -17.48 13.55
C SER A 38 1.43 -16.00 13.84
N VAL A 39 1.18 -15.22 12.79
CA VAL A 39 0.83 -13.79 12.88
C VAL A 39 -0.22 -13.44 11.84
N LEU A 40 -1.20 -12.62 12.24
CA LEU A 40 -2.24 -12.09 11.37
C LEU A 40 -1.83 -10.71 10.87
N VAL A 41 -1.65 -10.56 9.56
CA VAL A 41 -1.20 -9.32 8.92
C VAL A 41 -2.19 -8.84 7.87
N ASP A 42 -2.19 -7.54 7.62
CA ASP A 42 -3.00 -6.95 6.55
C ASP A 42 -2.41 -7.27 5.17
N PRO A 43 -3.25 -7.39 4.12
CA PRO A 43 -2.77 -7.66 2.78
C PRO A 43 -1.89 -6.50 2.29
N GLY A 44 -0.71 -6.84 1.75
CA GLY A 44 0.30 -5.86 1.32
C GLY A 44 1.35 -5.51 2.38
N THR A 45 1.25 -6.08 3.58
CA THR A 45 2.32 -6.01 4.59
C THR A 45 3.59 -6.69 4.06
N THR A 46 4.76 -6.08 4.28
CA THR A 46 6.05 -6.66 3.87
C THR A 46 6.53 -7.71 4.86
N VAL A 47 7.44 -8.59 4.44
CA VAL A 47 8.02 -9.62 5.33
C VAL A 47 8.73 -8.97 6.52
N LEU A 48 9.43 -7.86 6.27
CA LEU A 48 10.11 -7.09 7.31
C LEU A 48 9.13 -6.53 8.37
N GLN A 49 7.97 -6.05 7.96
CA GLN A 49 6.94 -5.54 8.87
C GLN A 49 6.29 -6.67 9.67
N ALA A 50 5.99 -7.79 9.00
CA ALA A 50 5.43 -8.96 9.65
C ALA A 50 6.38 -9.54 10.70
N ALA A 51 7.69 -9.60 10.40
CA ALA A 51 8.72 -10.06 11.33
C ALA A 51 8.86 -9.15 12.56
N ALA A 52 8.77 -7.84 12.37
CA ALA A 52 8.80 -6.87 13.46
C ALA A 52 7.63 -7.04 14.44
N LEU A 53 6.44 -7.43 13.97
CA LEU A 53 5.28 -7.70 14.84
C LEU A 53 5.50 -8.90 15.77
N VAL A 54 6.33 -9.85 15.35
CA VAL A 54 6.67 -11.07 16.08
C VAL A 54 7.92 -10.87 16.96
N GLY A 55 8.54 -9.69 16.90
CA GLY A 55 9.77 -9.35 17.63
C GLY A 55 11.04 -9.91 16.99
N VAL A 56 10.98 -10.30 15.71
CA VAL A 56 12.15 -10.75 14.93
C VAL A 56 12.72 -9.55 14.19
N GLU A 57 13.87 -9.07 14.65
CA GLU A 57 14.56 -7.95 14.02
C GLU A 57 15.46 -8.41 12.88
N ILE A 58 15.07 -8.09 11.64
CA ILE A 58 15.88 -8.35 10.46
C ILE A 58 16.80 -7.16 10.18
N PRO A 59 18.13 -7.37 10.04
CA PRO A 59 19.06 -6.29 9.79
C PRO A 59 18.77 -5.59 8.46
N ARG A 60 18.62 -4.26 8.52
CA ARG A 60 18.25 -3.41 7.38
C ARG A 60 19.06 -2.12 7.38
N PHE A 61 19.57 -1.74 6.21
CA PHE A 61 20.27 -0.47 6.01
C PHE A 61 19.53 0.48 5.07
N CYS A 62 18.93 -0.09 4.02
CA CYS A 62 18.36 0.66 2.91
C CYS A 62 16.83 0.84 2.99
N TYR A 63 16.21 0.47 4.11
CA TYR A 63 14.76 0.57 4.33
C TYR A 63 14.44 1.53 5.46
N HIS A 64 13.50 2.44 5.21
CA HIS A 64 12.93 3.36 6.18
C HIS A 64 11.43 3.54 5.88
N GLU A 65 10.57 3.59 6.89
CA GLU A 65 9.10 3.58 6.75
C GLU A 65 8.54 4.77 5.96
N ARG A 66 9.26 5.90 5.99
CA ARG A 66 8.88 7.16 5.31
C ARG A 66 9.48 7.32 3.91
N LEU A 67 10.30 6.37 3.45
CA LEU A 67 10.98 6.43 2.15
C LEU A 67 10.53 5.26 1.27
N SER A 68 10.77 5.39 -0.03
CA SER A 68 10.51 4.29 -0.97
C SER A 68 11.48 3.12 -0.75
N VAL A 69 11.03 1.93 -1.12
CA VAL A 69 11.80 0.69 -0.98
C VAL A 69 12.88 0.63 -2.07
N ALA A 70 14.16 0.73 -1.68
CA ALA A 70 15.29 0.77 -2.62
C ALA A 70 15.94 -0.60 -2.90
N GLY A 71 15.91 -1.55 -1.96
CA GLY A 71 16.42 -2.92 -2.16
C GLY A 71 17.93 -3.07 -2.44
N ASN A 72 18.75 -2.05 -2.17
CA ASN A 72 20.18 -2.03 -2.52
C ASN A 72 21.08 -2.87 -1.60
N CYS A 73 20.75 -2.93 -0.31
CA CYS A 73 21.63 -3.48 0.73
C CYS A 73 21.60 -5.01 0.86
N ARG A 74 20.53 -5.67 0.37
CA ARG A 74 20.37 -7.15 0.37
C ARG A 74 20.58 -7.86 1.71
N MET A 75 20.65 -7.12 2.83
CA MET A 75 20.88 -7.68 4.16
C MET A 75 19.62 -8.34 4.75
N CYS A 76 18.44 -7.91 4.31
CA CYS A 76 17.15 -8.41 4.76
C CYS A 76 16.61 -9.58 3.91
N LEU A 77 17.49 -10.32 3.23
CA LEU A 77 17.09 -11.49 2.48
C LEU A 77 16.76 -12.63 3.43
N VAL A 78 15.55 -13.17 3.27
CA VAL A 78 15.04 -14.29 4.05
C VAL A 78 14.58 -15.42 3.13
N GLU A 79 14.66 -16.63 3.64
CA GLU A 79 14.16 -17.81 2.97
C GLU A 79 12.65 -17.92 3.16
N VAL A 80 11.95 -18.26 2.09
CA VAL A 80 10.50 -18.48 2.11
C VAL A 80 10.25 -19.88 1.63
N GLU A 81 9.47 -20.64 2.39
CA GLU A 81 9.12 -22.01 2.02
C GLU A 81 8.50 -22.04 0.62
N LYS A 82 8.90 -23.05 -0.17
CA LYS A 82 8.41 -23.28 -1.54
C LYS A 82 8.76 -22.15 -2.53
N SER A 83 9.62 -21.20 -2.16
CA SER A 83 10.18 -20.21 -3.08
C SER A 83 11.61 -20.57 -3.45
N PRO A 84 11.97 -20.72 -4.74
CA PRO A 84 13.35 -20.98 -5.15
C PRO A 84 14.25 -19.74 -5.00
N LYS A 85 13.67 -18.57 -4.68
CA LYS A 85 14.39 -17.29 -4.56
C LYS A 85 14.08 -16.66 -3.22
N VAL A 86 15.15 -16.22 -2.54
CA VAL A 86 15.07 -15.42 -1.31
C VAL A 86 14.26 -14.13 -1.53
N ARG A 87 13.45 -13.77 -0.53
CA ARG A 87 12.56 -12.61 -0.55
C ARG A 87 12.99 -11.58 0.50
N PHE A 88 12.48 -10.36 0.39
CA PHE A 88 12.69 -9.25 1.31
C PHE A 88 11.37 -8.52 1.52
#